data_AF-A0A4R2RC13-F1
#
_entry.id   AF-A0A4R2RC13-F1
#
_cell.length_a   1.000
_cell.length_b   1.000
_cell.length_c   1.000
_cell.angle_alpha   90.00
_cell.angle_beta   90.00
_cell.angle_gamma   90.00
#
_symmetry.space_group_name_H-M   'P 1'
#
loop_
_entity.id
_entity.type
_entity.pdbx_description
1 polymer ?
#
loop_
_entity_poly.entity_id
_entity_poly.type
_entity_poly.pdbx_seq_one_letter_code
_entity_poly.pdbx_strand_id
1 'polypeptide(L)'
;MLPATVDPTRGNIVTSYEGAPPEQALAAAVVLRALEDLGSSDETERFEAHEWFLQRRGPWAASRRFWLTLAGLDEEQVHDFLTRHLDPPERPEKSWTYMEIFDILPTDRPFTYQSEVHRTTLHVSQFQTRIANLIKVGAVVRLEPGVFCVAGSEQVCREHLARVKKDALEDLFDDA
;
A
#
# COMPACT_ATOMS: atom_id res chain seq x y z
N MET A 1 0.38 -26.94 30.10
CA MET A 1 -0.19 -25.99 29.12
C MET A 1 -1.24 -25.20 29.86
N LEU A 2 -0.93 -23.97 30.26
CA LEU A 2 -1.93 -23.08 30.88
C LEU A 2 -2.66 -22.37 29.73
N PRO A 3 -3.99 -22.45 29.62
CA PRO A 3 -4.71 -21.81 28.53
C PRO A 3 -4.70 -20.30 28.73
N ALA A 4 -4.26 -19.55 27.71
CA ALA A 4 -4.55 -18.13 27.63
C ALA A 4 -6.06 -17.99 27.39
N THR A 5 -6.79 -17.50 28.38
CA THR A 5 -8.21 -17.19 28.27
C THR A 5 -8.39 -15.71 27.98
N VAL A 6 -9.11 -15.40 26.90
CA VAL A 6 -9.65 -14.07 26.64
C VAL A 6 -10.77 -13.82 27.65
N ASP A 7 -10.64 -12.80 28.51
CA ASP A 7 -11.72 -12.35 29.39
C ASP A 7 -12.59 -11.33 28.62
N PRO A 8 -13.81 -11.70 28.19
CA PRO A 8 -14.67 -10.84 27.39
C PRO A 8 -15.29 -9.70 28.20
N THR A 9 -15.16 -9.67 29.53
CA THR A 9 -15.84 -8.68 30.38
C THR A 9 -15.02 -7.41 30.64
N ARG A 10 -13.75 -7.36 30.24
CA ARG A 10 -12.84 -6.24 30.57
C ARG A 10 -12.20 -5.51 29.41
N GLY A 11 -12.48 -5.89 28.15
CA GLY A 11 -11.82 -5.25 26.99
C GLY A 11 -10.29 -5.32 27.02
N ASN A 12 -9.72 -6.19 27.85
CA ASN A 12 -8.28 -6.36 28.04
C ASN A 12 -7.94 -7.85 27.89
N ILE A 13 -7.01 -8.15 27.00
CA ILE A 13 -6.36 -9.47 26.90
C ILE A 13 -5.42 -9.60 28.10
N VAL A 14 -5.94 -10.11 29.22
CA VAL A 14 -5.13 -10.38 30.41
C VAL A 14 -4.30 -11.61 30.14
N THR A 15 -2.99 -11.42 30.04
CA THR A 15 -2.07 -12.51 29.78
C THR A 15 -0.95 -12.50 30.82
N SER A 16 -1.10 -13.31 31.87
CA SER A 16 0.01 -13.60 32.78
C SER A 16 0.85 -14.72 32.18
N TYR A 17 2.05 -14.38 31.69
CA TYR A 17 2.99 -15.34 31.10
C TYR A 17 4.07 -15.83 32.09
N GLU A 18 3.86 -15.66 33.40
CA GLU A 18 4.80 -16.18 34.40
C GLU A 18 4.95 -17.70 34.27
N GLY A 19 6.16 -18.16 33.94
CA GLY A 19 6.47 -19.58 33.74
C GLY A 19 6.17 -20.14 32.34
N ALA A 20 5.81 -19.30 31.35
CA ALA A 20 5.67 -19.74 29.96
C ALA A 20 7.04 -20.01 29.30
N PRO A 21 7.13 -20.95 28.33
CA PRO A 21 8.32 -21.13 27.52
C PRO A 21 8.74 -19.84 26.80
N PRO A 22 10.05 -19.58 26.59
CA PRO A 22 10.54 -18.34 25.97
C PRO A 22 9.90 -18.01 24.62
N GLU A 23 9.64 -19.04 23.81
CA GLU A 23 9.00 -18.92 22.50
C GLU A 23 7.55 -18.43 22.61
N GLN A 24 6.81 -18.90 23.61
CA GLN A 24 5.43 -18.49 23.87
C GLN A 24 5.38 -17.07 24.45
N ALA A 25 6.35 -16.71 25.30
CA ALA A 25 6.49 -15.36 25.82
C ALA A 25 6.85 -14.34 24.71
N LEU A 26 7.69 -14.74 23.75
CA LEU A 26 7.97 -13.92 22.56
C LEU A 26 6.74 -13.77 21.66
N ALA A 27 6.05 -14.87 21.36
CA ALA A 27 4.85 -14.84 20.54
C ALA A 27 3.77 -13.93 21.13
N ALA A 28 3.59 -14.03 22.43
CA ALA A 28 2.74 -13.14 23.20
C ALA A 28 3.12 -11.67 23.09
N ALA A 29 4.41 -11.35 23.24
CA ALA A 29 4.89 -9.98 23.13
C ALA A 29 4.64 -9.40 21.73
N VAL A 30 4.81 -10.20 20.67
CA VAL A 30 4.48 -9.81 19.29
C VAL A 30 2.99 -9.48 19.16
N VAL A 31 2.11 -10.34 19.68
CA VAL A 31 0.65 -10.14 19.62
C VAL A 31 0.22 -8.92 20.43
N LEU A 32 0.77 -8.74 21.63
CA LEU A 32 0.49 -7.58 22.49
C LEU A 32 0.95 -6.29 21.84
N ARG A 33 2.13 -6.28 21.22
CA ARG A 33 2.62 -5.11 20.50
C ARG A 33 1.69 -4.73 19.34
N ALA A 34 1.26 -5.70 18.55
CA ALA A 34 0.30 -5.44 17.47
C ALA A 34 -1.04 -4.89 18.00
N LEU A 35 -1.49 -5.35 19.17
CA LEU A 35 -2.69 -4.81 19.83
C LEU A 35 -2.50 -3.36 20.32
N GLU A 36 -1.32 -3.03 20.85
CA GLU A 36 -0.97 -1.64 21.21
C GLU A 36 -0.98 -0.73 19.98
N ASP A 37 -0.43 -1.21 18.85
CA ASP A 37 -0.34 -0.45 17.61
C ASP A 37 -1.73 -0.15 17.02
N LEU A 38 -2.77 -0.98 17.27
CA LEU A 38 -4.17 -0.66 16.93
C LEU A 38 -4.67 0.63 17.60
N GLY A 39 -4.15 0.97 18.77
CA GLY A 39 -4.45 2.19 19.51
C GLY A 39 -3.50 3.35 19.22
N SER A 40 -2.54 3.18 18.31
CA SER A 40 -1.53 4.21 18.02
C SER A 40 -2.16 5.48 17.45
N SER A 41 -1.58 6.63 17.80
CA SER A 41 -1.88 7.91 17.15
C SER A 41 -1.27 8.02 15.75
N ASP A 42 -0.27 7.19 15.43
CA ASP A 42 0.29 7.09 14.09
C ASP A 42 -0.65 6.29 13.17
N GLU A 43 -1.10 6.91 12.10
CA GLU A 43 -2.04 6.30 11.15
C GLU A 43 -1.44 5.10 10.41
N THR A 44 -0.12 5.10 10.20
CA THR A 44 0.60 4.02 9.52
C THR A 44 0.69 2.80 10.44
N GLU A 45 1.14 2.98 11.68
CA GLU A 45 1.22 1.89 12.67
C GLU A 45 -0.17 1.28 12.91
N ARG A 46 -1.18 2.15 13.07
CA ARG A 46 -2.57 1.72 13.25
C ARG A 46 -3.07 0.94 12.04
N PHE A 47 -2.80 1.40 10.82
CA PHE A 47 -3.21 0.71 9.60
C PHE A 47 -2.51 -0.65 9.42
N GLU A 48 -1.19 -0.72 9.63
CA GLU A 48 -0.44 -1.97 9.54
C GLU A 48 -0.92 -3.00 10.56
N ALA A 49 -1.20 -2.57 11.80
CA ALA A 49 -1.78 -3.43 12.82
C ALA A 49 -3.15 -3.98 12.40
N HIS A 50 -4.05 -3.11 11.92
CA HIS A 50 -5.35 -3.53 11.41
C HIS A 50 -5.23 -4.51 10.25
N GLU A 51 -4.36 -4.26 9.28
CA GLU A 51 -4.15 -5.19 8.17
C GLU A 51 -3.58 -6.53 8.65
N TRP A 52 -2.65 -6.51 9.60
CA TRP A 52 -2.11 -7.74 10.18
C TRP A 52 -3.21 -8.58 10.85
N PHE A 53 -4.14 -7.94 11.57
CA PHE A 53 -5.26 -8.63 12.23
C PHE A 53 -6.38 -9.07 11.27
N LEU A 54 -6.74 -8.22 10.31
CA LEU A 54 -7.98 -8.36 9.54
C LEU A 54 -7.78 -8.97 8.14
N GLN A 55 -6.55 -9.03 7.62
CA GLN A 55 -6.32 -9.68 6.33
C GLN A 55 -6.65 -11.18 6.40
N ARG A 56 -7.54 -11.65 5.52
CA ARG A 56 -7.98 -13.05 5.48
C ARG A 56 -6.94 -14.00 4.84
N ARG A 57 -6.07 -13.47 3.97
CA ARG A 57 -5.10 -14.24 3.16
C ARG A 57 -3.84 -13.41 2.92
N GLY A 58 -2.74 -14.08 2.55
CA GLY A 58 -1.46 -13.44 2.24
C GLY A 58 -0.39 -13.66 3.32
N PRO A 59 0.80 -13.05 3.16
CA PRO A 59 1.93 -13.21 4.08
C PRO A 59 1.59 -12.79 5.52
N TRP A 60 0.84 -11.71 5.70
CA TRP A 60 0.42 -11.26 7.03
C TRP A 60 -0.58 -12.20 7.69
N ALA A 61 -1.54 -12.76 6.94
CA ALA A 61 -2.44 -13.79 7.47
C ALA A 61 -1.68 -15.07 7.89
N ALA A 62 -0.67 -15.48 7.10
CA ALA A 62 0.18 -16.62 7.45
C ALA A 62 1.04 -16.33 8.70
N SER A 63 1.59 -15.12 8.79
CA SER A 63 2.35 -14.67 9.96
C SER A 63 1.48 -14.61 11.22
N ARG A 64 0.29 -14.02 11.14
CA ARG A 64 -0.67 -13.95 12.25
C ARG A 64 -1.02 -15.33 12.77
N ARG A 65 -1.35 -16.28 11.89
CA ARG A 65 -1.63 -17.68 12.27
C ARG A 65 -0.51 -18.31 13.06
N PHE A 66 0.72 -18.15 12.57
CA PHE A 66 1.91 -18.66 13.24
C PHE A 66 2.03 -18.08 14.65
N TRP A 67 1.94 -16.77 14.80
CA TRP A 67 2.10 -16.09 16.08
C TRP A 67 0.96 -16.38 17.07
N LEU A 68 -0.29 -16.40 16.62
CA LEU A 68 -1.43 -16.74 17.46
C LEU A 68 -1.37 -18.20 17.92
N THR A 69 -1.01 -19.13 17.03
CA THR A 69 -0.83 -20.55 17.37
C THR A 69 0.25 -20.72 18.43
N LEU A 70 1.39 -20.04 18.25
CA LEU A 70 2.51 -20.12 19.20
C LEU A 70 2.17 -19.47 20.54
N ALA A 71 1.33 -18.43 20.54
CA ALA A 71 0.79 -17.82 21.75
C ALA A 71 -0.29 -18.69 22.45
N GLY A 72 -0.81 -19.73 21.78
CA GLY A 72 -1.91 -20.56 22.27
C GLY A 72 -3.28 -19.88 22.15
N LEU A 73 -3.42 -18.95 21.21
CA LEU A 73 -4.65 -18.22 20.91
C LEU A 73 -5.35 -18.83 19.69
N ASP A 74 -6.68 -18.87 19.76
CA ASP A 74 -7.53 -19.31 18.66
C ASP A 74 -7.69 -18.17 17.63
N GLU A 75 -7.25 -18.39 16.38
CA GLU A 75 -7.32 -17.38 15.32
C GLU A 75 -8.77 -16.91 15.07
N GLU A 76 -9.72 -17.83 15.04
CA GLU A 76 -11.11 -17.54 14.72
C GLU A 76 -11.75 -16.70 15.82
N GLN A 77 -11.50 -17.04 17.09
CA GLN A 77 -11.99 -16.26 18.23
C GLN A 77 -11.37 -14.86 18.29
N VAL A 78 -10.06 -14.73 18.04
CA VAL A 78 -9.38 -13.43 18.01
C VAL A 78 -9.90 -12.58 16.84
N HIS A 79 -10.03 -13.16 15.66
CA HIS A 79 -10.56 -12.46 14.49
C HIS A 79 -12.00 -12.00 14.71
N ASP A 80 -12.88 -12.86 15.21
CA ASP A 80 -14.28 -12.53 15.50
C ASP A 80 -14.39 -11.43 16.57
N PHE A 81 -13.57 -11.51 17.60
CA PHE A 81 -13.52 -10.47 18.64
C PHE A 81 -13.12 -9.13 18.04
N LEU A 82 -12.03 -9.07 17.29
CA LEU A 82 -11.51 -7.83 16.72
C LEU A 82 -12.45 -7.25 15.67
N THR A 83 -13.04 -8.07 14.79
CA THR A 83 -13.98 -7.60 13.75
C THR A 83 -15.26 -6.99 14.35
N ARG A 84 -15.64 -7.38 15.57
CA ARG A 84 -16.80 -6.78 16.28
C ARG A 84 -16.48 -5.46 16.98
N HIS A 85 -15.20 -5.16 17.24
CA HIS A 85 -14.77 -4.03 18.06
C HIS A 85 -13.89 -3.02 17.31
N LEU A 86 -13.38 -3.36 16.13
CA LEU A 86 -12.59 -2.48 15.28
C LEU A 86 -13.40 -2.06 14.07
N ASP A 87 -13.44 -0.76 13.81
CA ASP A 87 -13.80 -0.25 12.50
C ASP A 87 -12.63 -0.50 11.53
N PRO A 88 -12.87 -1.02 10.30
CA PRO A 88 -11.79 -1.19 9.34
C PRO A 88 -11.15 0.18 9.04
N PRO A 89 -9.82 0.28 9.08
CA PRO A 89 -9.16 1.57 8.94
C PRO A 89 -9.30 2.05 7.50
N GLU A 90 -9.45 3.36 7.33
CA GLU A 90 -9.19 3.97 6.03
C GLU A 90 -7.69 3.82 5.74
N ARG A 91 -7.36 3.35 4.53
CA ARG A 91 -5.96 3.21 4.11
C ARG A 91 -5.30 4.58 4.21
N PRO A 92 -4.16 4.73 4.93
CA PRO A 92 -3.49 6.01 5.03
C PRO A 92 -3.17 6.46 3.61
N GLU A 93 -3.73 7.60 3.21
CA GLU A 93 -3.41 8.23 1.95
C GLU A 93 -1.93 8.58 2.01
N LYS A 94 -1.06 7.73 1.46
CA LYS A 94 0.34 8.11 1.25
C LYS A 94 0.31 9.46 0.52
N SER A 95 0.75 10.52 1.19
CA SER A 95 0.75 11.85 0.59
C SER A 95 1.85 11.89 -0.46
N TRP A 96 1.53 11.53 -1.70
CA TRP A 96 2.50 11.59 -2.78
C TRP A 96 2.94 13.04 -3.00
N THR A 97 4.21 13.29 -2.74
CA THR A 97 4.86 14.53 -3.14
C THR A 97 5.02 14.55 -4.66
N TYR A 98 5.20 15.75 -5.23
CA TYR A 98 5.44 15.85 -6.68
C TYR A 98 6.81 15.24 -7.07
N MET A 99 7.79 15.21 -6.15
CA MET A 99 9.09 14.58 -6.39
C MET A 99 9.01 13.05 -6.38
N GLU A 100 8.25 12.44 -5.48
CA GLU A 100 8.04 10.98 -5.52
C GLU A 100 7.31 10.55 -6.80
N ILE A 101 6.44 11.41 -7.34
CA ILE A 101 5.83 11.16 -8.65
C ILE A 101 6.87 11.27 -9.75
N PHE A 102 7.78 12.26 -9.68
CA PHE A 102 8.86 12.39 -10.66
C PHE A 102 9.72 11.13 -10.74
N ASP A 103 10.09 10.55 -9.60
CA ASP A 103 10.97 9.37 -9.52
C ASP A 103 10.39 8.13 -10.22
N ILE A 104 9.06 8.05 -10.36
CA ILE A 104 8.42 6.95 -11.07
C ILE A 104 8.20 7.25 -12.55
N LEU A 105 8.28 8.49 -13.02
CA LEU A 105 7.95 8.80 -14.42
C LEU A 105 8.93 8.14 -15.40
N PRO A 106 8.44 7.63 -16.54
CA PRO A 106 9.31 7.06 -17.56
C PRO A 106 10.16 8.14 -18.22
N THR A 107 11.46 7.86 -18.35
CA THR A 107 12.44 8.74 -19.03
C THR A 107 12.72 8.31 -20.47
N ASP A 108 12.25 7.13 -20.87
CA ASP A 108 12.54 6.48 -22.15
C ASP A 108 11.35 6.53 -23.14
N ARG A 109 10.18 7.00 -22.68
CA ARG A 109 8.95 7.06 -23.49
C ARG A 109 8.03 8.20 -23.04
N PRO A 110 7.20 8.74 -23.96
CA PRO A 110 6.16 9.67 -23.58
C PRO A 110 5.10 8.99 -22.71
N PHE A 111 4.41 9.78 -21.89
CA PHE A 111 3.37 9.28 -20.99
C PHE A 111 2.13 10.17 -20.96
N THR A 112 1.01 9.63 -20.48
CA THR A 112 -0.25 10.33 -20.24
C THR A 112 -0.64 10.21 -18.77
N TYR A 113 -1.62 10.99 -18.31
CA TYR A 113 -2.12 10.85 -16.94
C TYR A 113 -2.67 9.45 -16.69
N GLN A 114 -3.44 8.91 -17.64
CA GLN A 114 -4.04 7.58 -17.56
C GLN A 114 -3.00 6.47 -17.56
N SER A 115 -1.90 6.64 -18.31
CA SER A 115 -0.86 5.61 -18.39
C SER A 115 -0.03 5.49 -17.14
N GLU A 116 0.09 6.53 -16.29
CA GLU A 116 0.98 6.47 -15.12
C GLU A 116 0.26 6.57 -13.77
N VAL A 117 -0.99 7.08 -13.71
CA VAL A 117 -1.72 7.23 -12.44
C VAL A 117 -1.85 5.92 -11.67
N HIS A 118 -2.00 4.79 -12.38
CA HIS A 118 -2.14 3.45 -11.79
C HIS A 118 -0.90 2.97 -11.02
N ARG A 119 0.25 3.62 -11.21
CA ARG A 119 1.49 3.37 -10.48
C ARG A 119 1.52 4.08 -9.13
N THR A 120 0.49 4.89 -8.85
CA THR A 120 0.27 5.60 -7.60
C THR A 120 -1.04 5.15 -6.96
N THR A 121 -1.25 5.56 -5.71
CA THR A 121 -2.54 5.43 -5.01
C THR A 121 -3.41 6.68 -5.17
N LEU A 122 -3.00 7.65 -6.00
CA LEU A 122 -3.70 8.92 -6.17
C LEU A 122 -4.91 8.81 -7.11
N HIS A 123 -5.91 9.66 -6.87
CA HIS A 123 -6.93 9.94 -7.87
C HIS A 123 -6.33 10.71 -9.06
N VAL A 124 -6.92 10.56 -10.25
CA VAL A 124 -6.45 11.21 -11.49
C VAL A 124 -6.29 12.73 -11.34
N SER A 125 -7.23 13.40 -10.65
CA SER A 125 -7.18 14.85 -10.41
C SER A 125 -6.00 15.27 -9.51
N GLN A 126 -5.66 14.46 -8.51
CA GLN A 126 -4.52 14.69 -7.64
C GLN A 126 -3.21 14.47 -8.41
N PHE A 127 -3.12 13.39 -9.19
CA PHE A 127 -1.99 13.10 -10.07
C PHE A 127 -1.75 14.24 -11.07
N GLN A 128 -2.81 14.72 -11.74
CA GLN A 128 -2.75 15.89 -12.62
C GLN A 128 -2.20 17.13 -11.93
N THR A 129 -2.62 17.40 -10.70
CA THR A 129 -2.14 18.55 -9.91
C THR A 129 -0.63 18.44 -9.65
N ARG A 130 -0.12 17.23 -9.39
CA ARG A 130 1.30 16.99 -9.16
C ARG A 130 2.13 17.11 -10.43
N ILE A 131 1.64 16.57 -11.56
CA ILE A 131 2.26 16.79 -12.86
C ILE A 131 2.27 18.28 -13.24
N ALA A 132 1.20 19.02 -12.95
CA ALA A 132 1.16 20.46 -13.18
C ALA A 132 2.24 21.20 -12.37
N ASN A 133 2.51 20.77 -11.14
CA ASN A 133 3.62 21.32 -10.35
C ASN A 133 4.98 20.93 -10.94
N LEU A 134 5.15 19.70 -11.43
CA LEU A 134 6.38 19.27 -12.13
C LEU A 134 6.64 20.06 -13.41
N ILE A 135 5.59 20.43 -14.14
CA ILE A 135 5.70 21.33 -15.30
C ILE A 135 6.14 22.72 -14.88
N LYS A 136 5.57 23.27 -13.79
CA LYS A 136 5.95 24.61 -13.28
C LYS A 136 7.42 24.70 -12.88
N VAL A 137 7.99 23.63 -12.34
CA VAL A 137 9.42 23.57 -11.96
C VAL A 137 10.33 23.11 -13.11
N GLY A 138 9.78 22.84 -14.29
CA GLY A 138 10.55 22.44 -15.47
C GLY A 138 11.06 21.00 -15.47
N ALA A 139 10.55 20.13 -14.59
CA ALA A 139 10.92 18.72 -14.52
C ALA A 139 10.17 17.85 -15.53
N VAL A 140 8.99 18.30 -15.98
CA VAL A 140 8.16 17.64 -16.99
C VAL A 140 7.81 18.62 -18.09
N VAL A 141 7.90 18.18 -19.35
CA VAL A 141 7.58 18.97 -20.53
C VAL A 141 6.38 18.37 -21.25
N ARG A 142 5.46 19.22 -21.70
CA ARG A 142 4.33 18.82 -22.55
C ARG A 142 4.78 18.76 -24.00
N LEU A 143 4.62 17.60 -24.64
CA LEU A 143 4.97 17.40 -26.05
C LEU A 143 3.79 17.68 -26.98
N GLU A 144 2.62 17.13 -26.64
CA GLU A 144 1.35 17.26 -27.37
C GLU A 144 0.21 17.43 -26.34
N PRO A 145 -1.02 17.81 -26.74
CA PRO A 145 -2.16 17.84 -25.83
C PRO A 145 -2.36 16.48 -25.13
N GLY A 146 -2.19 16.46 -23.81
CA GLY A 146 -2.34 15.24 -22.99
C GLY A 146 -1.12 14.30 -22.98
N VAL A 147 -0.03 14.65 -23.67
CA VAL A 147 1.19 13.82 -23.76
C VAL A 147 2.39 14.58 -23.17
N PHE A 148 3.11 13.91 -22.28
CA PHE A 148 4.17 14.48 -21.47
C PHE A 148 5.45 13.65 -21.55
N CYS A 149 6.58 14.25 -21.16
CA CYS A 149 7.86 13.58 -20.99
C CYS A 149 8.66 14.23 -19.86
N VAL A 150 9.65 13.52 -19.33
CA VAL A 150 10.62 14.08 -18.39
C VAL A 150 11.52 15.08 -19.13
N ALA A 151 11.87 16.19 -18.48
CA ALA A 151 12.76 17.18 -19.06
C ALA A 151 14.16 16.58 -19.32
N GLY A 152 14.73 16.86 -20.48
CA GLY A 152 16.00 16.27 -20.94
C GLY A 152 15.84 14.93 -21.68
N SER A 153 14.64 14.34 -21.74
CA SER A 153 14.35 13.15 -22.54
C SER A 153 13.44 13.43 -23.75
N GLU A 154 13.31 14.68 -24.18
CA GLU A 154 12.36 15.12 -25.20
C GLU A 154 12.63 14.44 -26.55
N GLN A 155 13.90 14.33 -26.95
CA GLN A 155 14.29 13.74 -28.23
C GLN A 155 13.87 12.26 -28.31
N VAL A 156 14.23 11.48 -27.28
CA VAL A 156 13.87 10.05 -27.17
C VAL A 156 12.35 9.88 -27.19
N CYS A 157 11.62 10.73 -26.46
CA CYS A 157 10.17 10.66 -26.41
C CYS A 157 9.50 11.02 -27.76
N ARG A 158 10.06 11.99 -28.50
CA ARG A 158 9.58 12.37 -29.84
C ARG A 158 9.82 11.25 -30.86
N GLU A 159 10.98 10.62 -30.82
CA GLU A 159 11.29 9.46 -31.68
C GLU A 159 10.38 8.28 -31.39
N HIS A 160 10.13 7.98 -30.11
CA HIS A 160 9.19 6.93 -29.72
C HIS A 160 7.78 7.21 -30.24
N LEU A 161 7.30 8.45 -30.08
CA LEU A 161 5.97 8.86 -30.52
C LEU A 161 5.84 8.81 -32.05
N ALA A 162 6.87 9.19 -32.79
CA ALA A 162 6.90 9.10 -34.24
C ALA A 162 6.83 7.64 -34.72
N ARG A 163 7.54 6.72 -34.06
CA ARG A 163 7.48 5.29 -34.35
C ARG A 163 6.08 4.72 -34.12
N VAL A 164 5.49 4.96 -32.94
CA VAL A 164 4.14 4.46 -32.62
C VAL A 164 3.09 5.00 -33.60
N LYS A 165 3.20 6.27 -34.01
CA LYS A 165 2.29 6.85 -35.01
C LYS A 165 2.46 6.21 -36.40
N LYS A 166 3.70 5.89 -36.77
CA LYS A 166 3.99 5.23 -38.05
C LYS A 166 3.40 3.81 -38.05
N ASP A 167 3.67 3.04 -37.00
CA ASP A 167 3.18 1.65 -36.87
C ASP A 167 1.63 1.62 -36.90
N ALA A 168 0.98 2.52 -36.16
CA ALA A 168 -0.49 2.62 -36.15
C ALA A 168 -1.10 3.05 -37.50
N LEU A 169 -0.35 3.78 -38.33
CA LEU A 169 -0.78 4.10 -39.69
C LEU A 169 -0.63 2.89 -40.62
N GLU A 170 0.48 2.15 -40.52
CA GLU A 170 0.71 0.94 -41.32
C GLU A 170 -0.36 -0.13 -41.03
N ASP A 171 -0.72 -0.34 -39.76
CA ASP A 171 -1.81 -1.26 -39.37
C ASP A 171 -3.19 -0.87 -39.97
N LEU A 172 -3.44 0.43 -40.18
CA LEU A 172 -4.70 0.91 -40.77
C LEU A 172 -4.76 0.72 -42.29
N PHE A 173 -3.61 0.55 -42.95
CA PHE A 173 -3.53 0.40 -44.40
C PHE A 173 -3.29 -1.06 -44.85
N ASP A 174 -2.89 -1.96 -43.96
CA ASP A 174 -2.75 -3.40 -44.24
C ASP A 174 -4.08 -4.19 -44.17
N ASP A 175 -5.14 -3.59 -43.60
CA ASP A 175 -6.50 -4.15 -43.52
C ASP A 175 -7.47 -3.63 -44.64
N ALA A 176 -6.94 -2.95 -45.68
CA ALA A 176 -7.72 -2.36 -46.80
C ALA A 176 -7.44 -3.04 -48.15
#